data_AF-A0A1X1QMX7-F1
#
_entry.id   AF-A0A1X1QMX7-F1
#
_cell.length_a   1.000
_cell.length_b   1.000
_cell.length_c   1.000
_cell.angle_alpha   90.00
_cell.angle_beta   90.00
_cell.angle_gamma   90.00
#
_symmetry.space_group_name_H-M   'P 1'
#
loop_
_entity.id
_entity.type
_entity.pdbx_description
1 polymer ?
#
loop_
_entity_poly.entity_id
_entity_poly.type
_entity_poly.pdbx_seq_one_letter_code
_entity_poly.pdbx_strand_id
1 'polypeptide(L)'
;MPSSAIKGRKVKDIIDRYLNEILPKYGEQEQQNREKRLLWWRKELGDLALNQFTPSAITQKVKKLDVAPATVDKYLKNLSHLCTVAVKNWDWLEYSPLNKVKSPRIPMGRVRYLSDVERSRLLQACQKSKDKFIYICVTLALSTGLRQGELMSLEWNDVDLAERQITITNKNKNLRRRISIEGPALLC
;
A
#
# COMPACT_ATOMS: atom_id res chain seq x y z
N MET A 1 15.19 21.18 -27.12
CA MET A 1 14.53 22.39 -26.58
C MET A 1 13.17 21.98 -26.10
N PRO A 2 12.84 22.07 -24.79
CA PRO A 2 11.53 21.65 -24.32
C PRO A 2 10.47 22.63 -24.85
N SER A 3 9.40 22.04 -25.38
CA SER A 3 8.35 22.65 -26.20
C SER A 3 7.64 23.83 -25.51
N SER A 4 7.21 24.80 -26.32
CA SER A 4 6.48 26.04 -25.94
C SER A 4 5.21 25.82 -25.10
N ALA A 5 4.76 24.58 -24.92
CA ALA A 5 3.60 24.18 -24.12
C ALA A 5 3.80 24.17 -22.58
N ILE A 6 5.01 24.42 -22.08
CA ILE A 6 5.32 24.35 -20.63
C ILE A 6 5.05 25.69 -19.91
N LYS A 7 4.94 26.81 -20.64
CA LYS A 7 4.70 28.13 -20.04
C LYS A 7 3.31 28.19 -19.37
N GLY A 8 3.29 28.29 -18.04
CA GLY A 8 2.10 28.57 -17.24
C GLY A 8 1.50 27.38 -16.50
N ARG A 9 2.05 26.17 -16.64
CA ARG A 9 1.57 25.00 -15.91
C ARG A 9 1.83 25.10 -14.41
N LYS A 10 0.88 24.62 -13.64
CA LYS A 10 0.89 24.58 -12.18
C LYS A 10 0.96 23.15 -11.66
N VAL A 11 1.30 23.01 -10.37
CA VAL A 11 1.38 21.70 -9.71
C VAL A 11 0.02 20.99 -9.70
N LYS A 12 -1.11 21.72 -9.64
CA LYS A 12 -2.43 21.09 -9.75
C LYS A 12 -2.63 20.37 -11.08
N ASP A 13 -2.06 20.87 -12.18
CA ASP A 13 -2.28 20.31 -13.52
C ASP A 13 -1.61 18.94 -13.65
N ILE A 14 -0.40 18.77 -13.10
CA ILE A 14 0.27 17.45 -13.04
C ILE A 14 -0.47 16.47 -12.13
N ILE A 15 -1.06 16.96 -11.03
CA ILE A 15 -1.84 16.12 -10.11
C ILE A 15 -3.13 15.66 -10.77
N ASP A 16 -3.89 16.58 -11.36
CA ASP A 16 -5.17 16.28 -11.99
C ASP A 16 -4.97 15.28 -13.15
N ARG A 17 -3.92 15.47 -13.94
CA ARG A 17 -3.54 14.51 -14.98
C ARG A 17 -3.16 13.14 -14.42
N TYR A 18 -2.41 13.10 -13.31
CA TYR A 18 -2.04 11.83 -12.66
C TYR A 18 -3.28 11.08 -12.16
N LEU A 19 -4.23 11.81 -11.54
CA LEU A 19 -5.48 11.25 -11.02
C LEU A 19 -6.35 10.68 -12.16
N ASN A 20 -6.32 11.27 -13.35
CA ASN A 20 -7.11 10.80 -14.48
C ASN A 20 -6.44 9.67 -15.28
N GLU A 21 -5.14 9.74 -15.53
CA GLU A 21 -4.46 8.81 -16.45
C GLU A 21 -3.77 7.63 -15.76
N ILE A 22 -3.30 7.82 -14.53
CA ILE A 22 -2.41 6.87 -13.86
C ILE A 22 -3.09 6.19 -12.68
N LEU A 23 -3.85 6.95 -11.89
CA LEU A 23 -4.57 6.40 -10.73
C LEU A 23 -5.52 5.24 -11.08
N PRO A 24 -6.32 5.28 -12.18
CA PRO A 24 -7.27 4.20 -12.48
C PRO A 24 -6.63 2.84 -12.75
N LYS A 25 -5.30 2.80 -12.98
CA LYS A 25 -4.54 1.57 -13.22
C LYS A 25 -4.22 0.80 -11.93
N TYR A 26 -4.46 1.38 -10.76
CA TYR A 26 -4.22 0.74 -9.46
C TYR A 26 -5.47 0.03 -8.96
N GLY A 27 -5.32 -0.91 -8.01
CA GLY A 27 -6.48 -1.50 -7.32
C GLY A 27 -7.22 -0.47 -6.46
N GLU A 28 -8.53 -0.64 -6.28
CA GLU A 28 -9.45 0.32 -5.64
C GLU A 28 -8.92 0.90 -4.32
N GLN A 29 -8.47 0.04 -3.40
CA GLN A 29 -7.93 0.48 -2.11
C GLN A 29 -6.69 1.37 -2.25
N GLU A 30 -5.83 1.09 -3.24
CA GLU A 30 -4.64 1.89 -3.52
C GLU A 30 -5.02 3.20 -4.23
N GLN A 31 -6.08 3.20 -5.06
CA GLN A 31 -6.62 4.43 -5.66
C GLN A 31 -7.05 5.41 -4.57
N GLN A 32 -7.93 4.99 -3.67
CA GLN A 32 -8.43 5.82 -2.56
C GLN A 32 -7.28 6.38 -1.70
N ASN A 33 -6.31 5.52 -1.37
CA ASN A 33 -5.16 5.90 -0.56
C ASN A 33 -4.25 6.93 -1.27
N ARG A 34 -4.03 6.77 -2.58
CA ARG A 34 -3.20 7.69 -3.36
C ARG A 34 -3.90 9.01 -3.61
N GLU A 35 -5.16 8.96 -3.99
CA GLU A 35 -6.01 10.12 -4.25
C GLU A 35 -6.02 11.06 -3.04
N LYS A 36 -6.33 10.54 -1.84
CA LYS A 36 -6.33 11.34 -0.61
C LYS A 36 -5.01 12.09 -0.39
N ARG A 37 -3.87 11.43 -0.63
CA ARG A 37 -2.54 12.05 -0.43
C ARG A 37 -2.22 13.08 -1.51
N LEU A 38 -2.59 12.81 -2.77
CA LEU A 38 -2.36 13.71 -3.89
C LEU A 38 -3.28 14.93 -3.84
N LEU A 39 -4.54 14.78 -3.41
CA LEU A 39 -5.45 15.90 -3.18
C LEU A 39 -4.96 16.82 -2.05
N TRP A 40 -4.33 16.27 -1.01
CA TRP A 40 -3.66 17.09 0.00
C TRP A 40 -2.51 17.91 -0.60
N TRP A 41 -1.65 17.29 -1.43
CA TRP A 41 -0.59 18.02 -2.15
C TRP A 41 -1.15 19.09 -3.09
N ARG A 42 -2.28 18.78 -3.76
CA ARG A 42 -2.99 19.72 -4.62
C ARG A 42 -3.47 20.93 -3.83
N LYS A 43 -4.03 20.72 -2.63
CA LYS A 43 -4.44 21.82 -1.75
C LYS A 43 -3.25 22.67 -1.29
N GLU A 44 -2.12 22.05 -0.97
CA GLU A 44 -0.98 22.76 -0.37
C GLU A 44 -0.05 23.45 -1.37
N LEU A 45 0.14 22.87 -2.56
CA LEU A 45 1.11 23.31 -3.56
C LEU A 45 0.48 23.54 -4.94
N GLY A 46 -0.80 23.22 -5.14
CA GLY A 46 -1.41 23.16 -6.47
C GLY A 46 -1.39 24.46 -7.26
N ASP A 47 -1.39 25.62 -6.60
CA ASP A 47 -1.35 26.92 -7.27
C ASP A 47 0.04 27.38 -7.69
N LEU A 48 1.09 26.72 -7.20
CA LEU A 48 2.46 27.02 -7.58
C LEU A 48 2.70 26.66 -9.04
N ALA A 49 3.41 27.53 -9.75
CA ALA A 49 3.94 27.21 -11.06
C ALA A 49 4.99 26.09 -10.96
N LEU A 50 5.11 25.27 -11.99
CA LEU A 50 6.04 24.13 -11.98
C LEU A 50 7.52 24.55 -11.80
N ASN A 51 7.91 25.75 -12.24
CA ASN A 51 9.25 26.30 -12.01
C ASN A 51 9.52 26.68 -10.54
N GLN A 52 8.47 26.89 -9.74
CA GLN A 52 8.54 27.19 -8.30
C GLN A 52 8.37 25.93 -7.44
N PHE A 53 8.15 24.77 -8.08
CA PHE A 53 8.00 23.49 -7.40
C PHE A 53 9.37 22.94 -6.97
N THR A 54 9.90 23.50 -5.88
CA THR A 54 11.25 23.26 -5.38
C THR A 54 11.28 22.31 -4.17
N PRO A 55 12.43 21.67 -3.86
CA PRO A 55 12.59 20.85 -2.65
C PRO A 55 12.24 21.60 -1.35
N SER A 56 12.52 22.90 -1.31
CA SER A 56 12.23 23.76 -0.16
C SER A 56 10.72 23.91 0.07
N ALA A 57 9.96 24.21 -0.99
CA ALA A 57 8.50 24.32 -0.92
C ALA A 57 7.86 23.02 -0.42
N ILE A 58 8.33 21.87 -0.90
CA ILE A 58 7.85 20.55 -0.44
C ILE A 58 8.16 20.36 1.04
N THR A 59 9.41 20.56 1.46
CA THR A 59 9.85 20.34 2.84
C THR A 59 9.10 21.23 3.83
N GLN A 60 8.79 22.47 3.44
CA GLN A 60 7.99 23.39 4.25
C GLN A 60 6.58 22.87 4.50
N LYS A 61 5.94 22.25 3.49
CA LYS A 61 4.60 21.66 3.64
C LYS A 61 4.61 20.36 4.42
N VAL A 62 5.64 19.52 4.25
CA VAL A 62 5.81 18.30 5.05
C VAL A 62 5.82 18.59 6.55
N LYS A 63 6.45 19.70 6.98
CA LYS A 63 6.47 20.11 8.39
C LYS A 63 5.07 20.40 8.97
N LYS A 64 4.06 20.64 8.12
CA LYS A 64 2.67 20.87 8.54
C LYS A 64 1.87 19.57 8.70
N LEU A 65 2.41 18.44 8.26
CA LEU A 65 1.75 17.14 8.41
C LEU A 65 1.95 16.62 9.84
N ASP A 66 0.90 16.69 10.65
CA ASP A 66 0.89 16.06 11.97
C ASP A 66 0.43 14.59 11.88
N VAL A 67 1.30 13.74 11.32
CA VAL A 67 1.06 12.30 11.15
C VAL A 67 2.32 11.50 11.42
N ALA A 68 2.18 10.20 11.63
CA ALA A 68 3.31 9.30 11.85
C ALA A 68 4.36 9.39 10.70
N PRO A 69 5.67 9.23 11.00
CA PRO A 69 6.74 9.28 9.99
C PRO A 69 6.52 8.35 8.79
N ALA A 70 6.02 7.15 9.03
CA ALA A 70 5.69 6.18 7.97
C ALA A 70 4.57 6.69 7.05
N THR A 71 3.63 7.49 7.57
CA THR A 71 2.59 8.12 6.77
C THR A 71 3.18 9.25 5.95
N VAL A 72 4.01 10.12 6.53
CA VAL A 72 4.73 11.17 5.78
C VAL A 72 5.53 10.59 4.61
N ASP A 73 6.25 9.49 4.83
CA ASP A 73 6.99 8.79 3.77
C ASP A 73 6.08 8.32 2.62
N LYS A 74 4.86 7.85 2.93
CA LYS A 74 3.88 7.49 1.89
C LYS A 74 3.40 8.71 1.08
N TYR A 75 3.25 9.87 1.70
CA TYR A 75 2.92 11.11 0.98
C TYR A 75 4.05 11.51 0.02
N LEU A 76 5.30 11.43 0.49
CA LEU A 76 6.48 11.72 -0.32
C LEU A 76 6.66 10.72 -1.46
N LYS A 77 6.49 9.43 -1.22
CA LYS A 77 6.59 8.39 -2.26
C LYS A 77 5.56 8.55 -3.37
N ASN A 78 4.32 8.87 -3.02
CA ASN A 78 3.27 9.14 -4.01
C ASN A 78 3.61 10.36 -4.86
N LEU A 79 4.05 11.46 -4.24
CA LEU A 79 4.48 12.65 -4.95
C LEU A 79 5.73 12.38 -5.80
N SER A 80 6.66 11.53 -5.33
CA SER A 80 7.89 11.17 -6.06
C SER A 80 7.57 10.40 -7.32
N HIS A 81 6.64 9.46 -7.23
CA HIS A 81 6.19 8.71 -8.38
C HIS A 81 5.48 9.61 -9.39
N LEU A 82 4.60 10.51 -8.93
CA LEU A 82 3.98 11.53 -9.78
C LEU A 82 5.03 12.37 -10.51
N CYS A 83 6.04 12.88 -9.81
CA CYS A 83 7.12 13.66 -10.43
C CYS A 83 7.89 12.82 -11.46
N THR A 84 8.13 11.54 -11.17
CA THR A 84 8.81 10.63 -12.09
C THR A 84 8.01 10.43 -13.37
N VAL A 85 6.69 10.26 -13.28
CA VAL A 85 5.80 10.17 -14.45
C VAL A 85 5.81 11.49 -15.22
N ALA A 86 5.74 12.63 -14.53
CA ALA A 86 5.76 13.94 -15.18
C ALA A 86 7.08 14.23 -15.93
N VAL A 87 8.21 13.73 -15.42
CA VAL A 87 9.50 13.78 -16.12
C VAL A 87 9.51 12.80 -17.29
N LYS A 88 9.28 11.51 -17.05
CA LYS A 88 9.55 10.45 -18.04
C LYS A 88 8.48 10.32 -19.12
N ASN A 89 7.22 10.49 -18.77
CA ASN A 89 6.09 10.16 -19.65
C ASN A 89 5.48 11.40 -20.28
N TRP A 90 5.54 12.53 -19.59
CA TRP A 90 4.88 13.76 -20.04
C TRP A 90 5.85 14.83 -20.51
N ASP A 91 7.11 14.78 -20.12
CA ASP A 91 8.12 15.82 -20.39
C ASP A 91 7.66 17.22 -19.87
N TRP A 92 7.00 17.24 -18.70
CA TRP A 92 6.52 18.48 -18.06
C TRP A 92 7.46 19.02 -16.98
N LEU A 93 8.37 18.16 -16.52
CA LEU A 93 9.42 18.50 -15.57
C LEU A 93 10.74 17.98 -16.15
N GLU A 94 11.79 18.79 -16.09
CA GLU A 94 13.13 18.36 -16.48
C GLU A 94 13.73 17.39 -15.45
N TYR A 95 13.43 17.60 -14.16
CA TYR A 95 13.88 16.77 -13.06
C TYR A 95 12.88 16.73 -11.91
N SER A 96 12.93 15.65 -11.12
CA SER A 96 12.11 15.52 -9.91
C SER A 96 12.73 16.32 -8.75
N PRO A 97 12.02 17.29 -8.14
CA PRO A 97 12.50 18.01 -6.97
C PRO A 97 12.64 17.09 -5.74
N LEU A 98 11.93 15.95 -5.73
CA LEU A 98 12.00 15.01 -4.62
C LEU A 98 13.31 14.23 -4.52
N ASN A 99 14.15 14.25 -5.55
CA ASN A 99 15.49 13.63 -5.49
C ASN A 99 16.38 14.25 -4.41
N LYS A 100 16.08 15.49 -3.99
CA LYS A 100 16.82 16.22 -2.94
C LYS A 100 16.06 16.29 -1.60
N VAL A 101 14.87 15.70 -1.50
CA VAL A 101 14.06 15.70 -0.28
C VAL A 101 14.29 14.39 0.47
N LYS A 102 14.70 14.48 1.74
CA LYS A 102 14.92 13.31 2.58
C LYS A 102 13.60 12.79 3.15
N SER A 103 13.33 11.50 2.99
CA SER A 103 12.28 10.83 3.73
C SER A 103 12.58 10.84 5.24
N PRO A 104 11.56 10.90 6.10
CA PRO A 104 11.74 10.83 7.53
C PRO A 104 12.28 9.45 7.94
N ARG A 105 13.03 9.40 9.05
CA ARG A 105 13.46 8.12 9.62
C ARG A 105 12.25 7.36 10.14
N ILE A 106 12.00 6.18 9.60
CA ILE A 106 10.93 5.29 10.06
C ILE A 106 11.53 4.37 11.14
N PRO A 107 10.98 4.35 12.36
CA PRO A 107 11.44 3.41 13.39
C PRO A 107 11.19 1.98 12.91
N MET A 108 12.03 1.04 13.37
CA MET A 108 11.79 -0.38 13.07
C MET A 108 10.41 -0.77 13.58
N GLY A 109 9.64 -1.45 12.74
CA GLY A 109 8.34 -1.98 13.13
C GLY A 109 8.48 -2.92 14.33
N ARG A 110 7.43 -3.06 15.13
CA ARG A 110 7.43 -3.98 16.26
C ARG A 110 7.48 -5.42 15.73
N VAL A 111 8.59 -6.12 15.96
CA VAL A 111 8.68 -7.57 15.71
C VAL A 111 8.22 -8.28 16.97
N ARG A 112 6.94 -8.69 16.99
CA ARG A 112 6.33 -9.49 18.06
C ARG A 112 5.57 -10.64 17.44
N TYR A 113 5.76 -11.83 17.99
CA TYR A 113 4.99 -13.03 17.69
C TYR A 113 4.31 -13.54 18.98
N LEU A 114 3.32 -14.43 18.82
CA LEU A 114 2.68 -15.09 19.95
C LEU A 114 3.61 -16.15 20.51
N SER A 115 3.84 -16.13 21.82
CA SER A 115 4.40 -17.29 22.53
C SER A 115 3.43 -18.48 22.51
N ASP A 116 3.92 -19.68 22.81
CA ASP A 116 3.07 -20.89 22.87
C ASP A 116 1.92 -20.77 23.88
N VAL A 117 2.17 -20.07 24.99
CA VAL A 117 1.16 -19.78 26.02
C VAL A 117 0.10 -18.83 25.47
N GLU A 118 0.50 -17.75 24.79
CA GLU A 118 -0.44 -16.81 24.18
C GLU A 118 -1.22 -17.45 23.03
N ARG A 119 -0.60 -18.30 22.23
CA ARG A 119 -1.25 -19.07 21.16
C ARG A 119 -2.34 -19.97 21.73
N SER A 120 -2.03 -20.70 22.80
CA SER A 120 -3.00 -21.56 23.48
C SER A 120 -4.17 -20.76 24.05
N ARG A 121 -3.89 -19.62 24.69
CA ARG A 121 -4.92 -18.71 25.23
C ARG A 121 -5.80 -18.12 24.12
N LEU A 122 -5.22 -17.75 22.98
CA LEU A 122 -5.95 -17.24 21.82
C LEU A 122 -6.92 -18.31 21.28
N LEU A 123 -6.45 -19.53 21.05
CA LEU A 123 -7.27 -20.63 20.53
C LEU A 123 -8.43 -20.96 21.49
N GLN A 124 -8.18 -21.01 22.80
CA GLN A 124 -9.23 -21.23 23.81
C GLN A 124 -10.28 -20.10 23.80
N ALA A 125 -9.85 -18.85 23.62
CA ALA A 125 -10.79 -17.72 23.51
C ALA A 125 -11.63 -17.83 22.22
N CYS A 126 -11.01 -18.22 21.10
CA CYS A 126 -11.71 -18.46 19.84
C CYS A 126 -12.76 -19.57 19.96
N GLN A 127 -12.47 -20.68 20.67
CA GLN A 127 -13.43 -21.76 20.90
C GLN A 127 -14.64 -21.33 21.73
N LYS A 128 -14.47 -20.36 22.63
CA LYS A 128 -15.55 -19.78 23.46
C LYS A 128 -16.32 -18.68 22.74
N SER A 129 -15.90 -18.27 21.54
CA SER A 129 -16.58 -17.25 20.75
C SER A 129 -17.95 -17.75 20.29
N LYS A 130 -18.90 -16.82 20.14
CA LYS A 130 -20.22 -17.12 19.55
C LYS A 130 -20.11 -17.49 18.07
N ASP A 131 -19.10 -16.96 17.40
CA ASP A 131 -18.80 -17.25 16.00
C ASP A 131 -17.80 -18.41 15.91
N LYS A 132 -18.29 -19.57 15.45
CA LYS A 132 -17.49 -20.79 15.29
C LYS A 132 -16.45 -20.67 14.17
N PHE A 133 -16.66 -19.80 13.19
CA PHE A 133 -15.73 -19.62 12.07
C PHE A 133 -14.43 -18.97 12.50
N ILE A 134 -14.44 -18.14 13.56
CA ILE A 134 -13.23 -17.51 14.10
C ILE A 134 -12.19 -18.56 14.50
N TYR A 135 -12.61 -19.66 15.13
CA TYR A 135 -11.69 -20.72 15.53
C TYR A 135 -11.01 -21.37 14.31
N ILE A 136 -11.79 -21.66 13.27
CA ILE A 136 -11.30 -22.26 12.02
C ILE A 136 -10.33 -21.29 11.33
N CYS A 137 -10.72 -20.02 11.16
CA CYS A 137 -9.88 -19.01 10.52
C CYS A 137 -8.55 -18.81 11.26
N VAL A 138 -8.57 -18.71 12.59
CA VAL A 138 -7.34 -18.51 13.38
C VAL A 138 -6.45 -19.74 13.34
N THR A 139 -7.03 -20.94 13.43
CA THR A 139 -6.27 -22.20 13.33
C THR A 139 -5.61 -22.32 11.96
N LEU A 140 -6.36 -22.05 10.89
CA LEU A 140 -5.84 -22.11 9.53
C LEU A 140 -4.74 -21.05 9.31
N ALA A 141 -4.91 -19.83 9.81
CA ALA A 141 -3.91 -18.78 9.73
C ALA A 141 -2.59 -19.16 10.45
N LEU A 142 -2.68 -19.77 11.63
CA LEU A 142 -1.53 -20.21 12.40
C LEU A 142 -0.80 -21.39 11.76
N SER A 143 -1.53 -22.33 11.13
CA SER A 143 -0.96 -23.49 10.45
C SER A 143 -0.34 -23.16 9.10
N THR A 144 -0.92 -22.23 8.33
CA THR A 144 -0.54 -22.00 6.92
C THR A 144 0.25 -20.72 6.69
N GLY A 145 0.26 -19.80 7.66
CA GLY A 145 0.91 -18.49 7.52
C GLY A 145 0.29 -17.61 6.43
N LEU A 146 -0.96 -17.88 6.02
CA LEU A 146 -1.69 -17.06 5.08
C LEU A 146 -1.90 -15.65 5.60
N ARG A 147 -1.81 -14.65 4.72
CA ARG A 147 -2.23 -13.29 5.07
C ARG A 147 -3.75 -13.29 5.24
N GLN A 148 -4.26 -12.47 6.16
CA GLN A 148 -5.71 -12.37 6.40
C GLN A 148 -6.52 -12.19 5.11
N GLY A 149 -6.08 -11.32 4.20
CA GLY A 149 -6.78 -11.12 2.93
C GLY A 149 -6.80 -12.34 2.02
N GLU A 150 -5.75 -13.17 2.04
CA GLU A 150 -5.67 -14.42 1.26
C GLU A 150 -6.53 -15.52 1.90
N LEU A 151 -6.55 -15.58 3.23
CA LEU A 151 -7.41 -16.50 3.98
C LEU A 151 -8.89 -16.20 3.75
N MET A 152 -9.28 -14.93 3.74
CA MET A 152 -10.67 -14.52 3.56
C MET A 152 -11.14 -14.59 2.10
N SER A 153 -10.22 -14.70 1.14
CA SER A 153 -10.53 -14.85 -0.28
C SER A 153 -10.43 -16.29 -0.77
N LEU A 154 -10.28 -17.26 0.14
CA LEU A 154 -10.10 -18.67 -0.21
C LEU A 154 -11.41 -19.25 -0.76
N GLU A 155 -11.33 -19.93 -1.90
CA GLU A 155 -12.47 -20.69 -2.45
C GLU A 155 -12.23 -22.20 -2.29
N TRP A 156 -13.30 -23.01 -2.30
CA TRP A 156 -13.15 -24.47 -2.22
C TRP A 156 -12.30 -25.06 -3.35
N ASN A 157 -12.30 -24.43 -4.52
CA ASN A 157 -11.46 -24.82 -5.66
C ASN A 157 -9.95 -24.61 -5.41
N ASP A 158 -9.59 -23.80 -4.42
CA ASP A 158 -8.20 -23.56 -4.02
C ASP A 158 -7.69 -24.62 -3.05
N VAL A 159 -8.57 -25.47 -2.49
CA VAL A 159 -8.24 -26.45 -1.45
C VAL A 159 -8.28 -27.86 -2.01
N ASP A 160 -7.12 -28.51 -2.02
CA ASP A 160 -6.99 -29.93 -2.29
C ASP A 160 -6.75 -30.68 -0.98
N LEU A 161 -7.80 -31.27 -0.41
CA LEU A 161 -7.68 -32.03 0.85
C LEU A 161 -7.03 -33.40 0.65
N ALA A 162 -7.05 -33.96 -0.57
CA ALA A 162 -6.39 -35.23 -0.88
C ALA A 162 -4.87 -35.05 -0.84
N GLU A 163 -4.40 -34.00 -1.49
CA GLU A 163 -2.98 -33.60 -1.53
C GLU A 163 -2.57 -32.70 -0.35
N ARG A 164 -3.52 -32.37 0.54
CA ARG A 164 -3.36 -31.49 1.70
C ARG A 164 -2.70 -30.16 1.33
N GLN A 165 -3.19 -29.51 0.27
CA GLN A 165 -2.59 -28.31 -0.29
C GLN A 165 -3.62 -27.20 -0.47
N ILE A 166 -3.19 -25.98 -0.20
CA ILE A 166 -3.90 -24.76 -0.57
C ILE A 166 -3.14 -24.07 -1.69
N THR A 167 -3.83 -23.83 -2.80
CA THR A 167 -3.34 -23.03 -3.91
C THR A 167 -3.81 -21.60 -3.76
N ILE A 168 -2.91 -20.67 -3.50
CA ILE A 168 -3.24 -19.24 -3.53
C ILE A 168 -2.89 -18.68 -4.90
N THR A 169 -3.89 -18.12 -5.56
CA THR A 169 -3.72 -17.39 -6.82
C THR A 169 -3.88 -15.90 -6.56
N ASN A 170 -2.77 -15.16 -6.53
CA ASN A 170 -2.85 -13.71 -6.41
C ASN A 170 -3.17 -13.09 -7.78
N LYS A 171 -4.45 -12.75 -8.00
CA LYS A 171 -4.94 -12.14 -9.26
C LYS A 171 -4.17 -10.88 -9.68
N ASN A 172 -3.59 -10.14 -8.72
CA ASN A 172 -2.89 -8.88 -9.00
C ASN A 172 -1.39 -9.05 -9.30
N LYS A 173 -0.78 -10.20 -9.01
CA LYS A 173 0.68 -10.40 -9.11
C LYS A 173 1.08 -11.62 -9.94
N ASN A 174 0.12 -12.32 -10.55
CA ASN A 174 0.35 -13.59 -11.26
C ASN A 174 1.24 -14.57 -10.46
N LEU A 175 1.13 -14.52 -9.13
CA LEU A 175 1.90 -15.37 -8.24
C LEU A 175 0.99 -16.49 -7.76
N ARG A 176 1.31 -17.71 -8.17
CA ARG A 176 0.68 -18.93 -7.67
C ARG A 176 1.61 -19.60 -6.67
N ARG A 177 1.14 -19.78 -5.45
CA ARG A 177 1.89 -20.52 -4.42
C ARG A 177 1.05 -21.64 -3.87
N ARG A 178 1.69 -22.80 -3.65
CA ARG A 178 1.08 -23.95 -2.97
C ARG A 178 1.60 -23.98 -1.55
N ILE A 179 0.71 -24.20 -0.60
CA ILE A 179 1.01 -24.27 0.83
C ILE A 179 0.47 -25.59 1.34
N SER A 180 1.32 -26.39 1.97
CA SER A 180 0.90 -27.63 2.61
C SER A 180 0.06 -27.31 3.85
N ILE A 181 -1.04 -28.04 4.03
CA ILE A 181 -1.86 -27.99 5.23
C ILE A 181 -1.34 -29.05 6.18
N GLU A 182 -0.82 -28.61 7.33
CA GLU A 182 -0.33 -29.51 8.38
C GLU A 182 -1.03 -29.24 9.73
N GLY A 183 -1.11 -30.30 10.53
CA GLY A 183 -1.57 -30.21 11.92
C GLY A 183 -3.08 -30.00 12.07
N PRO A 184 -3.52 -29.23 13.09
CA PRO A 184 -4.94 -29.12 13.49
C PRO A 184 -5.87 -28.57 12.40
N ALA A 185 -5.33 -27.89 11.38
CA ALA A 185 -6.09 -27.33 10.27
C ALA A 185 -6.76 -28.39 9.38
N LEU A 186 -6.30 -29.66 9.40
CA LEU A 186 -6.95 -30.77 8.68
C LEU A 186 -8.17 -31.35 9.43
N LEU A 187 -8.33 -31.01 10.70
CA LEU A 187 -9.36 -31.56 11.60
C LEU A 187 -10.49 -30.56 11.88
N CYS A 188 -10.43 -29.38 11.26
CA CYS A 188 -11.38 -28.29 11.45
C CYS A 188 -12.54 -28.36 10.45
#